data_AF-A0A6D1ACV4-F1
#
_entry.id   AF-A0A6D1ACV4-F1
#
_cell.length_a   1.000
_cell.length_b   1.000
_cell.length_c   1.000
_cell.angle_alpha   90.00
_cell.angle_beta   90.00
_cell.angle_gamma   90.00
#
_symmetry.space_group_name_H-M   'P 1'
#
loop_
_entity.id
_entity.type
_entity.pdbx_description
1 polymer ?
#
loop_
_entity_poly.entity_id
_entity_poly.type
_entity_poly.pdbx_seq_one_letter_code
_entity_poly.pdbx_strand_id
1 'polypeptide(L)'
;LRLKNADSFILAATFALTVLFDLIIGVATGLLLAFVFFIRRMSEATRIHNQETHPVLAKREDPSVSMYAIEGPLFFGSIDSLESSLLE
;
A
#
# COMPACT_ATOMS: atom_id res chain seq x y z
N LEU A 1 -7.74 4.96 -23.15
CA LEU A 1 -6.91 4.15 -22.22
C LEU A 1 -6.25 5.10 -21.22
N ARG A 2 -6.84 5.33 -20.03
CA ARG A 2 -6.16 6.05 -18.94
C ARG A 2 -5.35 5.01 -18.16
N LEU A 3 -4.14 4.72 -18.63
CA LEU A 3 -3.19 3.93 -17.87
C LEU A 3 -2.77 4.77 -16.66
N LYS A 4 -2.96 4.24 -15.45
CA LYS A 4 -2.35 4.83 -14.25
C LYS A 4 -0.85 4.94 -14.52
N ASN A 5 -0.23 6.05 -14.11
CA ASN A 5 1.16 6.37 -14.46
C ASN A 5 2.13 5.21 -14.19
N ALA A 6 1.90 4.43 -13.13
CA ALA A 6 2.70 3.25 -12.79
C ALA A 6 2.56 2.10 -13.81
N ASP A 7 1.33 1.72 -14.19
CA ASP A 7 1.08 0.62 -15.13
C ASP A 7 1.67 0.93 -16.52
N SER A 8 1.54 2.19 -16.97
CA SER A 8 2.15 2.64 -18.23
C SER A 8 3.67 2.62 -18.19
N PHE A 9 4.26 2.99 -17.04
CA PHE A 9 5.71 3.00 -16.86
C PHE A 9 6.28 1.58 -16.87
N ILE A 10 5.66 0.65 -16.14
CA ILE A 10 6.07 -0.76 -16.10
C ILE A 10 6.05 -1.36 -17.51
N LEU A 11 4.97 -1.10 -18.28
CA LEU A 11 4.84 -1.59 -19.65
C LEU A 11 5.95 -1.05 -20.56
N ALA A 12 6.20 0.27 -20.53
CA ALA A 12 7.23 0.90 -21.34
C ALA A 12 8.64 0.40 -20.97
N ALA A 13 8.93 0.28 -19.67
CA ALA A 13 10.20 -0.22 -19.17
C ALA A 13 10.43 -1.68 -19.58
N THR A 14 9.42 -2.55 -19.40
CA THR A 14 9.49 -3.96 -19.78
C THR A 14 9.71 -4.11 -21.28
N PHE A 15 8.93 -3.40 -22.09
CA PHE A 15 9.06 -3.42 -23.54
C PHE A 15 10.46 -2.98 -23.99
N ALA A 16 10.94 -1.83 -23.48
CA ALA A 16 12.29 -1.35 -23.79
C ALA A 16 13.37 -2.36 -23.41
N LEU A 17 13.26 -3.00 -22.23
CA LEU A 17 14.22 -4.02 -21.81
C LEU A 17 14.21 -5.26 -22.73
N THR A 18 13.03 -5.73 -23.14
CA THR A 18 12.93 -6.89 -24.04
C THR A 18 13.50 -6.62 -25.44
N VAL A 19 13.38 -5.38 -25.92
CA VAL A 19 13.88 -4.96 -27.24
C VAL A 19 15.39 -4.70 -27.22
N LEU A 20 15.91 -4.10 -26.14
CA LEU A 20 17.32 -3.68 -26.05
C LEU A 20 18.24 -4.76 -25.47
N PHE A 21 17.74 -5.65 -24.60
CA PHE A 21 18.53 -6.64 -23.89
C PHE A 21 18.12 -8.07 -24.25
N ASP A 22 17.07 -8.58 -23.60
CA ASP A 22 16.59 -9.95 -23.76
C ASP A 22 15.17 -10.10 -23.18
N LEU A 23 14.37 -10.98 -23.77
CA LEU A 23 13.00 -11.29 -23.31
C LEU A 23 12.98 -11.78 -21.84
N ILE A 24 13.93 -12.64 -21.45
CA ILE A 24 13.97 -13.24 -20.11
C ILE A 24 14.22 -12.15 -19.05
N ILE A 25 15.22 -11.30 -19.29
CA ILE A 25 15.59 -10.20 -18.37
C ILE A 25 14.46 -9.17 -18.31
N GLY A 26 13.86 -8.84 -19.45
CA GLY A 26 12.76 -7.88 -19.51
C GLY A 26 11.54 -8.34 -18.73
N VAL A 27 11.07 -9.57 -18.97
CA VAL A 27 9.90 -10.11 -18.26
C VAL A 27 10.17 -10.23 -16.76
N ALA A 28 11.35 -10.73 -16.35
CA ALA A 28 11.70 -10.85 -14.94
C ALA A 28 11.73 -9.49 -14.22
N THR A 29 12.35 -8.48 -14.84
CA THR A 29 12.43 -7.13 -14.29
C THR A 29 11.05 -6.47 -14.24
N GLY A 30 10.25 -6.63 -15.29
CA GLY A 30 8.88 -6.12 -15.35
C GLY A 30 7.99 -6.71 -14.25
N LEU A 31 8.12 -8.01 -14.00
CA LEU A 31 7.40 -8.69 -12.92
C LEU A 31 7.83 -8.16 -11.54
N LEU A 32 9.13 -7.99 -11.31
CA LEU A 32 9.64 -7.41 -10.06
C LEU A 32 9.13 -5.98 -9.84
N LEU A 33 9.17 -5.13 -10.86
CA LEU A 33 8.63 -3.78 -10.79
C LEU A 33 7.13 -3.80 -10.47
N ALA A 34 6.35 -4.62 -11.18
CA ALA A 34 4.92 -4.78 -10.94
C ALA A 34 4.63 -5.21 -9.50
N PHE A 35 5.43 -6.15 -8.97
CA PHE A 35 5.30 -6.61 -7.59
C PHE A 35 5.57 -5.49 -6.57
N VAL A 36 6.63 -4.71 -6.77
CA VAL A 36 6.95 -3.55 -5.90
C VAL A 36 5.82 -2.50 -5.94
N PHE A 37 5.35 -2.13 -7.13
CA PHE A 37 4.24 -1.17 -7.25
C PHE A 37 2.94 -1.70 -6.66
N PHE A 38 2.70 -3.00 -6.78
CA PHE A 38 1.55 -3.65 -6.16
C PHE A 38 1.62 -3.54 -4.63
N ILE A 39 2.76 -3.87 -4.02
CA ILE A 39 2.98 -3.73 -2.58
C ILE A 39 2.75 -2.29 -2.14
N ARG A 40 3.32 -1.31 -2.87
CA ARG A 40 3.16 0.11 -2.53
C ARG A 40 1.70 0.54 -2.56
N ARG A 41 0.97 0.16 -3.61
CA ARG A 41 -0.47 0.44 -3.76
C ARG A 41 -1.30 -0.21 -2.65
N MET A 42 -0.93 -1.41 -2.23
CA MET A 42 -1.64 -2.14 -1.18
C MET A 42 -1.35 -1.56 0.21
N SER A 43 -0.14 -1.05 0.43
CA SER A 43 0.22 -0.31 1.65
C SER A 43 -0.57 0.98 1.77
N GLU A 44 -0.70 1.73 0.68
CA GLU A 44 -1.51 2.97 0.63
C GLU A 44 -3.01 2.72 0.85
N ALA A 45 -3.48 1.47 0.68
CA ALA A 45 -4.88 1.10 0.89
C ALA A 45 -5.20 0.79 2.37
N THR A 46 -4.19 0.60 3.22
CA THR A 46 -4.37 0.40 4.66
C THR A 46 -4.70 1.74 5.30
N ARG A 47 -5.89 1.87 5.89
CA ARG A 47 -6.33 3.07 6.59
C ARG A 47 -6.53 2.74 8.06
N ILE A 48 -5.88 3.50 8.92
CA ILE A 48 -6.01 3.39 10.37
C ILE A 48 -6.80 4.60 10.83
N HIS A 49 -7.96 4.36 11.43
CA HIS A 49 -8.79 5.42 11.98
C HIS A 49 -8.80 5.31 13.50
N ASN A 50 -8.57 6.45 14.17
CA ASN A 50 -8.81 6.59 15.60
C ASN A 50 -10.33 6.52 15.86
N GLN A 51 -10.75 5.68 16.79
CA GLN A 51 -12.17 5.38 17.00
C GLN A 51 -12.97 6.48 17.73
N GLU A 52 -12.39 7.64 18.04
CA GLU A 52 -13.16 8.79 18.53
C GLU A 52 -14.34 9.17 17.61
N THR A 53 -14.31 8.76 16.34
CA THR A 53 -15.33 9.12 15.34
C THR A 53 -16.49 8.10 15.24
N HIS A 54 -16.47 6.96 15.95
CA HIS A 54 -17.53 5.95 15.82
C HIS A 54 -18.67 6.14 16.87
N PRO A 55 -19.89 6.53 16.46
CA PRO A 55 -20.97 6.95 17.39
C PRO A 55 -21.50 5.84 18.31
N VAL A 56 -21.15 4.57 18.04
CA VAL A 56 -21.60 3.40 18.84
C VAL A 56 -20.62 3.09 19.99
N LEU A 57 -19.35 3.50 19.88
CA LEU A 57 -18.29 3.19 20.84
C LEU A 57 -17.91 4.36 21.75
N ALA A 58 -18.35 5.57 21.43
CA ALA A 58 -18.18 6.81 22.22
C ALA A 58 -18.75 6.75 23.67
N LYS A 59 -19.26 5.61 24.12
CA LYS A 59 -19.93 5.44 25.43
C LYS A 59 -19.04 4.81 26.51
N ARG A 60 -17.79 4.42 26.19
CA ARG A 60 -16.78 3.99 27.17
C ARG A 60 -15.53 4.86 27.05
N GLU A 61 -15.63 6.08 27.55
CA GLU A 61 -14.44 6.89 27.87
C GLU A 61 -13.88 6.38 29.20
N ASP A 62 -13.12 5.29 29.15
CA ASP A 62 -12.17 4.97 30.22
C ASP A 62 -10.84 5.61 29.82
N PRO A 63 -10.32 6.62 30.54
CA PRO A 63 -9.14 7.40 30.11
C PRO A 63 -7.84 6.57 30.03
N SER A 64 -7.90 5.29 30.37
CA SER A 64 -6.76 4.36 30.28
C SER A 64 -6.77 3.48 29.02
N VAL A 65 -7.76 3.59 28.12
CA VAL A 65 -7.91 2.67 26.98
C VAL A 65 -8.19 3.41 25.67
N SER A 66 -7.21 3.41 24.75
CA SER A 66 -7.37 3.89 23.37
C SER A 66 -7.76 2.75 22.43
N MET A 67 -8.74 2.98 21.54
CA MET A 67 -9.20 1.98 20.57
C MET A 67 -8.95 2.47 19.14
N TYR A 68 -8.31 1.63 18.32
CA TYR A 68 -7.98 1.94 16.93
C TYR A 68 -8.65 0.92 16.00
N ALA A 69 -9.27 1.40 14.91
CA ALA A 69 -9.81 0.55 13.86
C ALA A 69 -8.83 0.51 12.68
N ILE A 70 -8.39 -0.70 12.32
CA ILE A 70 -7.51 -0.93 11.17
C ILE A 70 -8.37 -1.50 10.04
N GLU A 71 -8.50 -0.74 8.96
CA GLU A 71 -9.20 -1.17 7.75
C GLU A 71 -8.21 -1.41 6.62
N GLY A 72 -8.19 -2.64 6.10
CA GLY A 72 -7.30 -3.06 5.03
C GLY A 72 -6.28 -4.12 5.47
N PRO A 73 -5.33 -4.47 4.59
CA PRO A 73 -4.35 -5.50 4.85
C PRO A 73 -3.26 -4.99 5.81
N LEU A 74 -3.05 -5.68 6.93
CA LEU A 74 -1.93 -5.43 7.83
C LEU A 74 -0.75 -6.33 7.45
N PHE A 75 0.33 -5.74 6.96
CA PHE A 75 1.56 -6.45 6.60
C PHE A 75 2.79 -5.59 6.90
N PHE A 76 4.01 -6.14 6.74
CA PHE A 76 5.24 -5.43 7.09
C PHE A 76 5.42 -4.06 6.41
N GLY A 77 4.84 -3.85 5.23
CA GLY A 77 4.91 -2.58 4.52
C GLY A 77 3.99 -1.49 5.09
N SER A 78 2.96 -1.86 5.85
CA SER A 78 2.01 -0.90 6.45
C SER A 78 2.35 -0.56 7.91
N ILE A 79 3.50 -1.01 8.44
CA ILE A 79 3.92 -0.76 9.83
C ILE A 79 4.18 0.73 10.07
N ASP A 80 4.80 1.42 9.11
CA ASP A 80 5.10 2.86 9.21
C ASP A 80 3.81 3.68 9.47
N SER A 81 2.75 3.38 8.72
CA SER A 81 1.44 4.03 8.88
C SER A 81 0.75 3.66 10.20
N LEU A 82 1.06 2.50 10.76
CA LEU A 82 0.56 2.06 12.07
C LEU A 82 1.28 2.77 13.20
N GLU A 83 2.61 2.82 13.14
CA GLU A 83 3.42 3.53 14.12
C GLU A 83 3.06 5.02 14.18
N SER A 84 2.90 5.67 13.02
CA SER A 84 2.47 7.07 12.97
C SER A 84 1.10 7.29 13.61
N SER A 85 0.17 6.35 13.44
CA SER A 85 -1.18 6.45 14.00
C SER A 85 -1.26 6.13 15.50
N LEU A 86 -0.26 5.42 16.05
CA LEU A 86 -0.19 5.07 17.48
C LEU A 86 0.63 6.08 18.30
N LEU A 87 1.61 6.74 17.68
CA LEU A 87 2.44 7.75 18.33
C LEU A 87 1.85 9.17 18.26
N GLU A 88 0.84 9.37 17.42
CA GLU A 88 0.00 10.57 17.37
C GLU A 88 -1.18 10.45 18.35
#